data_AF-A0A445KQK3-F1
#
_entry.id   AF-A0A445KQK3-F1
#
_cell.length_a   1.000
_cell.length_b   1.000
_cell.length_c   1.000
_cell.angle_alpha   90.00
_cell.angle_beta   90.00
_cell.angle_gamma   90.00
#
_symmetry.space_group_name_H-M   'P 1'
#
loop_
_entity.id
_entity.type
_entity.pdbx_description
1 polymer ?
#
loop_
_entity_poly.entity_id
_entity_poly.type
_entity_poly.pdbx_seq_one_letter_code
_entity_poly.pdbx_strand_id
1 'polypeptide(L)'
;MLEIVGSKDTKSVVITGHSIGGATASLCTLWLLSYLQSISSSVSVLCITYGAPLLGNESFSQIIFKERWGGNFCHVVSKHDIMPRLLFAPITSLSTQLNSLLQFWHLSMTSPDMGKLANQISEKEKDKLFTAVVDYLETATQDGETSVPILFHPFGSYFFVSEEGAVCVDSSAAIIKMMHLTLATSSPASSIEDHLKYGDYVNKMSAQTLYQSNSMQKSIPDSSYEAGLELAIQSSGIANQESAITSAKECLKTTRRMGPSPTLNAASLALSLSKVVPYRAQIEWYKTWCEKQDDQMGYYDSFKSRNSSSSKRGMKVNINRCKLARFWNNVIDMLERGELPHDFDKRAKWVYTSHFYKLLVEPLDIAEYYGKGMHRTKGHYIQHGRERRYEIFDRWWKDETVTTGKEENKERSKFASLTQDSCFWARVEEARDWLNCVRSERDTNKLALLWDKIENFEKYAIDLIENKEVSSDVLFKNSSYSIWVEDLRELKQLKAKVQRFPHQFTGFLDGEVVP
;
A
#
# COMPACT_ATOMS: atom_id res chain seq x y z
N MET A 1 -24.53 -3.83 0.10
CA MET A 1 -23.22 -3.49 -0.52
C MET A 1 -22.51 -4.73 -1.03
N LEU A 2 -22.28 -5.76 -0.21
CA LEU A 2 -21.64 -7.01 -0.66
C LEU A 2 -22.39 -7.72 -1.81
N GLU A 3 -23.72 -7.76 -1.77
CA GLU A 3 -24.53 -8.31 -2.87
C GLU A 3 -24.34 -7.54 -4.19
N ILE A 4 -24.25 -6.21 -4.12
CA ILE A 4 -24.01 -5.35 -5.28
C ILE A 4 -22.62 -5.62 -5.85
N VAL A 5 -21.61 -5.73 -4.99
CA VAL A 5 -20.21 -5.99 -5.38
C VAL A 5 -20.03 -7.43 -5.89
N GLY A 6 -20.79 -8.39 -5.37
CA GLY A 6 -20.76 -9.79 -5.80
C GLY A 6 -21.48 -10.06 -7.13
N SER A 7 -22.24 -9.08 -7.65
CA SER A 7 -22.84 -9.17 -8.97
C SER A 7 -21.78 -8.99 -10.06
N LYS A 8 -21.77 -9.91 -11.04
CA LYS A 8 -20.87 -9.84 -12.21
C LYS A 8 -21.11 -8.62 -13.10
N ASP A 9 -22.27 -7.97 -12.97
CA ASP A 9 -22.63 -6.81 -13.78
C ASP A 9 -22.12 -5.49 -13.21
N THR A 10 -21.66 -5.49 -11.94
CA THR A 10 -21.20 -4.27 -11.27
C THR A 10 -19.79 -3.91 -11.71
N LYS A 11 -19.68 -2.88 -12.56
CA LYS A 11 -18.39 -2.34 -13.02
C LYS A 11 -17.83 -1.26 -12.10
N SER A 12 -18.71 -0.46 -11.49
CA SER A 12 -18.33 0.63 -10.60
C SER A 12 -19.35 0.84 -9.49
N VAL A 13 -18.86 1.32 -8.35
CA VAL A 13 -19.66 1.71 -7.19
C VAL A 13 -19.31 3.14 -6.84
N VAL A 14 -20.33 4.01 -6.77
CA VAL A 14 -20.18 5.38 -6.27
C VAL A 14 -20.81 5.44 -4.88
N ILE A 15 -20.05 5.90 -3.90
CA ILE A 15 -20.50 6.14 -2.54
C ILE A 15 -20.48 7.65 -2.32
N THR A 16 -21.56 8.19 -1.77
CA THR A 16 -21.69 9.63 -1.58
C THR A 16 -22.35 9.96 -0.25
N GLY A 17 -22.18 11.18 0.19
CA GLY A 17 -22.82 11.71 1.37
C GLY A 17 -22.53 13.18 1.58
N HIS A 18 -23.45 13.86 2.26
CA HIS A 18 -23.30 15.24 2.69
C HIS A 18 -22.99 15.29 4.19
N SER A 19 -22.20 16.28 4.62
CA SER A 19 -21.86 16.50 6.03
C SER A 19 -21.28 15.23 6.68
N ILE A 20 -21.76 14.86 7.87
CA ILE A 20 -21.38 13.61 8.57
C ILE A 20 -21.64 12.38 7.69
N GLY A 21 -22.69 12.37 6.86
CA GLY A 21 -22.95 11.29 5.91
C GLY A 21 -21.82 11.14 4.88
N GLY A 22 -21.15 12.24 4.50
CA GLY A 22 -19.97 12.20 3.64
C GLY A 22 -18.73 11.62 4.34
N ALA A 23 -18.56 11.91 5.63
CA ALA A 23 -17.56 11.24 6.46
C ALA A 23 -17.82 9.73 6.55
N THR A 24 -19.07 9.32 6.80
CA THR A 24 -19.47 7.90 6.79
C THR A 24 -19.25 7.26 5.43
N ALA A 25 -19.58 7.94 4.32
CA ALA A 25 -19.33 7.49 2.96
C ALA A 25 -17.83 7.24 2.71
N SER A 26 -16.96 8.11 3.22
CA SER A 26 -15.51 7.96 3.09
C SER A 26 -14.98 6.76 3.86
N LEU A 27 -15.42 6.55 5.11
CA LEU A 27 -15.06 5.36 5.90
C LEU A 27 -15.58 4.07 5.24
N CYS A 28 -16.81 4.09 4.73
CA CYS A 28 -17.40 2.97 4.01
C CYS A 28 -16.62 2.64 2.74
N THR A 29 -16.14 3.66 2.02
CA THR A 29 -15.29 3.50 0.84
C THR A 29 -13.95 2.85 1.21
N LEU A 30 -13.30 3.29 2.30
CA LEU A 30 -12.04 2.68 2.74
C LEU A 30 -12.22 1.21 3.13
N TRP A 31 -13.31 0.90 3.84
CA TRP A 31 -13.67 -0.49 4.14
C TRP A 31 -13.87 -1.29 2.85
N LEU A 32 -14.60 -0.75 1.88
CA LEU A 32 -14.86 -1.42 0.61
C LEU A 32 -13.56 -1.63 -0.20
N LEU A 33 -12.68 -0.63 -0.27
CA LEU A 33 -11.38 -0.75 -0.95
C LEU A 33 -10.51 -1.83 -0.32
N SER A 34 -10.44 -1.89 1.02
CA SER A 34 -9.73 -2.94 1.74
C SER A 34 -10.34 -4.33 1.49
N TYR A 35 -11.67 -4.42 1.50
CA TYR A 35 -12.37 -5.66 1.19
C TYR A 35 -12.12 -6.12 -0.25
N LEU A 36 -12.25 -5.23 -1.24
CA LEU A 36 -11.99 -5.53 -2.65
C LEU A 36 -10.55 -5.98 -2.88
N GLN A 37 -9.58 -5.37 -2.21
CA GLN A 37 -8.18 -5.81 -2.24
C GLN A 37 -8.01 -7.23 -1.68
N SER A 38 -8.75 -7.58 -0.62
CA SER A 38 -8.68 -8.92 -0.01
C SER A 38 -9.21 -10.03 -0.93
N ILE A 39 -10.26 -9.74 -1.70
CA ILE A 39 -10.86 -10.67 -2.67
C ILE A 39 -10.33 -10.46 -4.10
N SER A 40 -9.35 -9.57 -4.27
CA SER A 40 -8.73 -9.22 -5.55
C SER A 40 -9.73 -8.84 -6.65
N SER A 41 -10.81 -8.14 -6.30
CA SER A 41 -11.84 -7.72 -7.25
C SER A 41 -11.46 -6.44 -8.01
N SER A 42 -11.82 -6.38 -9.30
CA SER A 42 -11.52 -5.24 -10.19
C SER A 42 -12.59 -4.14 -10.19
N VAL A 43 -13.57 -4.19 -9.27
CA VAL A 43 -14.65 -3.20 -9.19
C VAL A 43 -14.07 -1.82 -8.87
N SER A 44 -14.39 -0.83 -9.71
CA SER A 44 -13.96 0.56 -9.48
C SER A 44 -14.82 1.21 -8.40
N VAL A 45 -14.20 1.88 -7.43
CA VAL A 45 -14.93 2.60 -6.37
C VAL A 45 -14.60 4.08 -6.41
N LEU A 46 -15.60 4.95 -6.30
CA LEU A 46 -15.44 6.40 -6.19
C LEU A 46 -16.26 6.92 -5.01
N CYS A 47 -15.65 7.74 -4.16
CA CYS A 47 -16.31 8.45 -3.09
C CYS A 47 -16.40 9.94 -3.46
N ILE A 48 -17.63 10.49 -3.45
CA ILE A 48 -17.86 11.92 -3.65
C ILE A 48 -18.59 12.45 -2.42
N THR A 49 -17.97 13.37 -1.68
CA THR A 49 -18.55 13.92 -0.46
C THR A 49 -18.82 15.41 -0.59
N TYR A 50 -19.88 15.91 0.05
CA TYR A 50 -20.24 17.33 0.05
C TYR A 50 -20.18 17.89 1.47
N GLY A 51 -19.28 18.85 1.73
CA GLY A 51 -19.18 19.49 3.05
C GLY A 51 -18.83 18.53 4.18
N ALA A 52 -18.12 17.44 3.89
CA ALA A 52 -17.76 16.47 4.89
C ALA A 52 -16.65 16.99 5.81
N PRO A 53 -16.72 16.72 7.13
CA PRO A 53 -15.60 16.97 8.02
C PRO A 53 -14.41 16.05 7.68
N LEU A 54 -13.21 16.48 8.05
CA LEU A 54 -11.99 15.67 7.88
C LEU A 54 -12.08 14.32 8.62
N LEU A 55 -11.24 13.37 8.22
CA LEU A 55 -11.11 12.08 8.90
C LEU A 55 -9.66 11.71 9.10
N GLY A 56 -9.40 11.14 10.28
CA GLY A 56 -8.12 10.56 10.62
C GLY A 56 -6.99 11.59 10.74
N ASN A 57 -5.88 11.11 11.30
CA ASN A 57 -4.67 11.89 11.50
C ASN A 57 -3.72 11.78 10.31
N GLU A 58 -2.51 12.32 10.46
CA GLU A 58 -1.46 12.22 9.43
C GLU A 58 -1.14 10.76 9.05
N SER A 59 -1.07 9.85 10.02
CA SER A 59 -0.80 8.43 9.72
C SER A 59 -1.91 7.82 8.86
N PHE A 60 -3.16 8.21 9.09
CA PHE A 60 -4.31 7.78 8.28
C PHE A 60 -4.21 8.29 6.84
N SER A 61 -3.92 9.58 6.62
CA SER A 61 -3.77 10.13 5.27
C SER A 61 -2.57 9.53 4.53
N GLN A 62 -1.47 9.26 5.24
CA GLN A 62 -0.27 8.61 4.68
C GLN A 62 -0.51 7.16 4.24
N ILE A 63 -1.33 6.39 4.96
CA ILE A 63 -1.70 5.03 4.55
C ILE A 63 -2.53 5.06 3.27
N ILE A 64 -3.52 5.96 3.18
CA ILE A 64 -4.36 6.14 1.98
C ILE A 64 -3.51 6.52 0.77
N PHE A 65 -2.50 7.38 0.98
CA PHE A 65 -1.55 7.75 -0.06
C PHE A 65 -0.70 6.57 -0.53
N LYS A 66 -0.14 5.79 0.41
CA LYS A 66 0.70 4.61 0.13
C LYS A 66 -0.06 3.50 -0.61
N GLU A 67 -1.31 3.22 -0.21
CA GLU A 67 -2.18 2.24 -0.87
C GLU A 67 -2.80 2.78 -2.17
N ARG A 68 -2.43 4.00 -2.61
CA ARG A 68 -2.92 4.63 -3.83
C ARG A 68 -4.43 4.86 -3.85
N TRP A 69 -5.06 4.95 -2.70
CA TRP A 69 -6.52 5.14 -2.61
C TRP A 69 -6.95 6.59 -2.75
N GLY A 70 -6.03 7.57 -2.68
CA GLY A 70 -6.38 8.99 -2.78
C GLY A 70 -7.16 9.36 -4.05
N GLY A 71 -6.90 8.70 -5.17
CA GLY A 71 -7.63 8.93 -6.44
C GLY A 71 -9.09 8.47 -6.41
N ASN A 72 -9.50 7.71 -5.39
CA ASN A 72 -10.87 7.24 -5.20
C ASN A 72 -11.73 8.26 -4.43
N PHE A 73 -11.18 9.38 -3.95
CA PHE A 73 -11.90 10.35 -3.12
C PHE A 73 -11.92 11.75 -3.76
N CYS A 74 -13.13 12.30 -3.87
CA CYS A 74 -13.38 13.68 -4.27
C CYS A 74 -14.23 14.37 -3.19
N HIS A 75 -13.61 15.32 -2.48
CA HIS A 75 -14.25 16.09 -1.42
C HIS A 75 -14.68 17.44 -1.97
N VAL A 76 -15.97 17.60 -2.27
CA VAL A 76 -16.56 18.87 -2.69
C VAL A 76 -16.76 19.75 -1.46
N VAL A 77 -16.14 20.92 -1.50
CA VAL A 77 -16.06 21.85 -0.37
C VAL A 77 -16.44 23.23 -0.85
N SER A 78 -17.53 23.77 -0.32
CA SER A 78 -17.92 25.14 -0.65
C SER A 78 -16.94 26.15 -0.04
N LYS A 79 -16.81 27.29 -0.69
CA LYS A 79 -15.90 28.39 -0.32
C LYS A 79 -16.03 28.80 1.15
N HIS A 80 -17.25 28.93 1.66
CA HIS A 80 -17.50 29.49 2.98
C HIS A 80 -17.97 28.47 4.02
N ASP A 81 -18.34 27.26 3.61
CA ASP A 81 -18.85 26.21 4.51
C ASP A 81 -17.92 25.93 5.71
N ILE A 82 -18.38 26.16 6.94
CA ILE A 82 -17.56 25.91 8.13
C ILE A 82 -17.34 24.41 8.42
N MET A 83 -18.24 23.51 8.00
CA MET A 83 -18.26 22.10 8.42
C MET A 83 -16.96 21.32 8.12
N PRO A 84 -16.38 21.38 6.91
CA PRO A 84 -15.09 20.72 6.60
C PRO A 84 -13.91 21.25 7.42
N ARG A 85 -14.06 22.44 8.00
CA ARG A 85 -13.00 23.16 8.72
C ARG A 85 -13.10 23.00 10.25
N LEU A 86 -14.21 22.49 10.78
CA LEU A 86 -14.45 22.42 12.23
C LEU A 86 -13.39 21.63 12.99
N LEU A 87 -12.89 20.53 12.40
CA LEU A 87 -11.97 19.62 13.10
C LEU A 87 -10.52 20.14 13.20
N PHE A 88 -10.23 21.32 12.68
CA PHE A 88 -8.97 22.01 12.95
C PHE A 88 -8.97 22.68 14.33
N ALA A 89 -10.14 23.01 14.88
CA ALA A 89 -10.30 23.56 16.22
C ALA A 89 -10.63 22.47 17.25
N PRO A 90 -10.19 22.60 18.52
CA PRO A 90 -10.55 21.67 19.59
C PRO A 90 -12.07 21.69 19.86
N ILE A 91 -12.75 20.62 19.47
CA ILE A 91 -14.22 20.50 19.56
C ILE A 91 -14.70 20.42 21.02
N THR A 92 -13.83 20.05 21.96
CA THR A 92 -14.17 19.87 23.37
C THR A 92 -14.71 21.16 24.02
N SER A 93 -14.21 22.33 23.60
CA SER A 93 -14.71 23.63 24.05
C SER A 93 -15.97 24.11 23.30
N LEU A 94 -16.35 23.45 22.21
CA LEU A 94 -17.39 23.87 21.26
C LEU A 94 -18.56 22.87 21.14
N SER A 95 -18.61 21.84 22.00
CA SER A 95 -19.53 20.70 21.87
C SER A 95 -21.02 21.09 21.87
N THR A 96 -21.42 22.07 22.68
CA THR A 96 -22.81 22.56 22.73
C THR A 96 -23.19 23.29 21.43
N GLN A 97 -22.32 24.16 20.92
CA GLN A 97 -22.53 24.90 19.69
C GLN A 97 -22.59 23.97 18.49
N LEU A 98 -21.73 22.95 18.45
CA LEU A 98 -21.73 21.94 17.40
C LEU A 98 -23.04 21.15 17.37
N ASN A 99 -23.54 20.71 18.53
CA ASN A 99 -24.82 20.00 18.60
C ASN A 99 -25.98 20.86 18.06
N SER A 100 -26.02 22.14 18.41
CA SER A 100 -27.02 23.08 17.90
C SER A 100 -26.90 23.30 16.38
N LEU A 101 -25.67 23.37 15.84
CA LEU A 101 -25.45 23.51 14.39
C LEU A 101 -25.90 22.27 13.62
N LEU A 102 -25.56 21.08 14.12
CA LEU A 102 -25.98 19.82 13.52
C LEU A 102 -27.50 19.69 13.50
N GLN A 103 -28.18 20.10 14.58
CA GLN A 103 -29.65 20.16 14.63
C GLN A 103 -30.20 21.19 13.64
N PHE A 104 -29.62 22.38 13.57
CA PHE A 104 -30.01 23.42 12.61
C PHE A 104 -29.92 22.93 11.16
N TRP A 105 -28.78 22.34 10.77
CA TRP A 105 -28.61 21.82 9.41
C TRP A 105 -29.57 20.66 9.13
N HIS A 106 -29.73 19.72 10.07
CA HIS A 106 -30.66 18.60 9.92
C HIS A 106 -32.11 19.08 9.71
N LEU A 107 -32.56 20.04 10.51
CA LEU A 107 -33.92 20.59 10.39
C LEU A 107 -34.09 21.42 9.13
N SER A 108 -33.08 22.21 8.73
CA SER A 108 -33.13 22.98 7.49
C SER A 108 -33.22 22.11 6.24
N MET A 109 -32.60 20.92 6.26
CA MET A 109 -32.65 19.96 5.15
C MET A 109 -33.94 19.12 5.12
N THR A 110 -34.53 18.82 6.29
CA THR A 110 -35.72 17.96 6.39
C THR A 110 -37.03 18.75 6.33
N SER A 111 -37.04 19.99 6.82
CA SER A 111 -38.22 20.86 6.87
C SER A 111 -37.80 22.34 6.90
N PRO A 112 -37.81 23.04 5.75
CA PRO A 112 -37.33 24.43 5.64
C PRO A 112 -38.00 25.41 6.63
N ASP A 113 -39.29 25.20 6.94
CA ASP A 113 -40.04 26.03 7.88
C ASP A 113 -39.57 25.86 9.34
N MET A 114 -38.99 24.70 9.68
CA MET A 114 -38.49 24.39 11.02
C MET A 114 -37.01 24.80 11.22
N GLY A 115 -36.25 24.93 10.13
CA GLY A 115 -34.85 25.40 10.18
C GLY A 115 -34.73 26.81 10.77
N LYS A 116 -35.70 27.70 10.50
CA LYS A 116 -35.77 29.04 11.10
C LYS A 116 -36.03 29.02 12.61
N LEU A 117 -36.76 28.02 13.11
CA LEU A 117 -37.05 27.84 14.54
C LEU A 117 -35.89 27.18 15.29
N ALA A 118 -35.03 26.44 14.57
CA ALA A 118 -33.85 25.75 15.09
C ALA A 118 -32.62 26.66 15.28
N ASN A 119 -32.67 27.91 14.84
CA ASN A 119 -31.61 28.91 15.03
C ASN A 119 -31.52 29.36 16.50
N GLN A 120 -31.15 28.44 17.39
CA GLN A 120 -30.98 28.67 18.82
C GLN A 120 -29.59 29.22 19.18
N ILE A 121 -28.68 29.31 18.21
CA ILE A 121 -27.32 29.81 18.42
C ILE A 121 -27.32 31.33 18.30
N SER A 122 -26.87 32.01 19.35
CA SER A 122 -26.71 33.47 19.32
C SER A 122 -25.63 33.89 18.33
N GLU A 123 -25.74 35.08 17.74
CA GLU A 123 -24.71 35.61 16.83
C GLU A 123 -23.32 35.62 17.49
N LYS A 124 -23.25 35.94 18.80
CA LYS A 124 -22.02 35.89 19.58
C LYS A 124 -21.38 34.49 19.63
N GLU A 125 -22.17 33.42 19.63
CA GLU A 125 -21.65 32.05 19.61
C GLU A 125 -21.19 31.63 18.22
N LYS A 126 -21.89 32.07 17.17
CA LYS A 126 -21.45 31.89 15.78
C LYS A 126 -20.11 32.59 15.54
N ASP A 127 -19.98 33.83 16.01
CA ASP A 127 -18.75 34.62 15.91
C ASP A 127 -17.59 33.91 16.63
N LYS A 128 -17.81 33.47 17.87
CA LYS A 128 -16.79 32.73 18.64
C LYS A 128 -16.32 31.46 17.92
N LEU A 129 -17.26 30.68 17.39
CA LEU A 129 -16.93 29.46 16.66
C LEU A 129 -16.14 29.78 15.39
N PHE A 130 -16.62 30.75 14.61
CA PHE A 130 -16.00 31.18 13.37
C PHE A 130 -14.58 31.67 13.60
N THR A 131 -14.39 32.61 14.55
CA THR A 131 -13.07 33.14 14.90
C THR A 131 -12.15 32.03 15.37
N ALA A 132 -12.61 31.13 16.26
CA ALA A 132 -11.79 30.01 16.70
C ALA A 132 -11.32 29.15 15.53
N VAL A 133 -12.22 28.74 14.62
CA VAL A 133 -11.87 27.90 13.47
C VAL A 133 -10.88 28.61 12.54
N VAL A 134 -11.08 29.91 12.27
CA VAL A 134 -10.17 30.70 11.43
C VAL A 134 -8.79 30.83 12.07
N ASP A 135 -8.70 31.13 13.37
CA ASP A 135 -7.43 31.27 14.10
C ASP A 135 -6.64 29.94 14.11
N TYR A 136 -7.33 28.81 14.33
CA TYR A 136 -6.70 27.48 14.28
C TYR A 136 -6.23 27.12 12.87
N LEU A 137 -6.98 27.52 11.83
CA LEU A 137 -6.56 27.34 10.44
C LEU A 137 -5.38 28.23 10.07
N GLU A 138 -5.36 29.48 10.54
CA GLU A 138 -4.26 30.39 10.29
C GLU A 138 -2.96 29.84 10.90
N THR A 139 -3.00 29.45 12.19
CA THR A 139 -1.85 28.84 12.88
C THR A 139 -1.41 27.53 12.24
N ALA A 140 -2.33 26.72 11.72
CA ALA A 140 -2.02 25.51 10.95
C ALA A 140 -1.32 25.76 9.60
N THR A 141 -1.37 27.00 9.09
CA THR A 141 -0.73 27.39 7.81
C THR A 141 0.62 28.10 7.98
N GLN A 142 1.05 28.36 9.22
CA GLN A 142 2.32 29.03 9.51
C GLN A 142 3.47 28.01 9.67
N ASP A 143 4.51 28.13 8.84
CA ASP A 143 5.73 27.33 8.93
C ASP A 143 6.63 27.84 10.07
N GLY A 144 6.42 27.35 11.31
CA GLY A 144 7.23 27.74 12.48
C GLY A 144 7.18 26.77 13.67
N GLU A 145 8.14 26.89 14.59
CA GLU A 145 8.29 26.08 15.83
C GLU A 145 7.10 26.19 16.79
N THR A 146 6.17 27.11 16.56
CA THR A 146 4.94 27.35 17.34
C THR A 146 3.69 26.78 16.68
N SER A 147 3.82 25.87 15.70
CA SER A 147 2.68 25.22 15.06
C SER A 147 1.91 24.35 16.05
N VAL A 148 0.60 24.62 16.19
CA VAL A 148 -0.30 23.76 16.94
C VAL A 148 -0.42 22.43 16.18
N PRO A 149 -0.25 21.27 16.84
CA PRO A 149 -0.34 19.99 16.16
C PRO A 149 -1.74 19.78 15.57
N ILE A 150 -1.81 19.68 14.25
CA ILE A 150 -3.05 19.41 13.53
C ILE A 150 -3.47 17.96 13.78
N LEU A 151 -4.63 17.77 14.40
CA LEU A 151 -5.13 16.42 14.72
C LEU A 151 -5.65 15.69 13.50
N PHE A 152 -6.28 16.41 12.56
CA PHE A 152 -6.95 15.83 11.39
C PHE A 152 -6.31 16.29 10.09
N HIS A 153 -5.99 15.36 9.20
CA HIS A 153 -5.32 15.67 7.94
C HIS A 153 -6.21 15.37 6.74
N PRO A 154 -6.20 16.22 5.70
CA PRO A 154 -6.91 15.92 4.47
C PRO A 154 -6.24 14.76 3.71
N PHE A 155 -7.06 13.98 3.00
CA PHE A 155 -6.64 12.95 2.06
C PHE A 155 -7.54 13.01 0.82
N GLY A 156 -7.09 12.43 -0.29
CA GLY A 156 -7.84 12.50 -1.55
C GLY A 156 -7.77 13.87 -2.22
N SER A 157 -8.68 14.11 -3.17
CA SER A 157 -8.73 15.37 -3.91
C SER A 157 -9.85 16.26 -3.38
N TYR A 158 -9.56 17.54 -3.17
CA TYR A 158 -10.54 18.54 -2.73
C TYR A 158 -10.96 19.43 -3.88
N PHE A 159 -12.25 19.59 -4.05
CA PHE A 159 -12.87 20.42 -5.07
C PHE A 159 -13.53 21.62 -4.39
N PHE A 160 -12.79 22.74 -4.34
CA PHE A 160 -13.29 23.99 -3.77
C PHE A 160 -14.23 24.67 -4.75
N VAL A 161 -15.50 24.82 -4.37
CA VAL A 161 -16.55 25.37 -5.22
C VAL A 161 -16.97 26.76 -4.74
N SER A 162 -17.27 27.65 -5.68
CA SER A 162 -17.77 28.99 -5.44
C SER A 162 -18.80 29.38 -6.51
N GLU A 163 -19.36 30.57 -6.38
CA GLU A 163 -20.18 31.15 -7.45
C GLU A 163 -19.36 31.43 -8.71
N GLU A 164 -18.06 31.67 -8.57
CA GLU A 164 -17.17 32.04 -9.69
C GLU A 164 -16.66 30.81 -10.47
N GLY A 165 -16.68 29.62 -9.87
CA GLY A 165 -16.20 28.39 -10.49
C GLY A 165 -15.76 27.37 -9.46
N ALA A 166 -14.82 26.50 -9.84
CA ALA A 166 -14.24 25.54 -8.92
C ALA A 166 -12.75 25.27 -9.17
N VAL A 167 -12.05 24.84 -8.12
CA VAL A 167 -10.62 24.51 -8.13
C VAL A 167 -10.38 23.16 -7.48
N CYS A 168 -9.64 22.29 -8.16
CA CYS A 168 -9.21 21.01 -7.62
C CYS A 168 -7.81 21.12 -7.00
N VAL A 169 -7.63 20.62 -5.78
CA VAL A 169 -6.36 20.62 -5.03
C VAL A 169 -6.17 19.25 -4.37
N ASP A 170 -4.98 18.68 -4.47
CA ASP A 170 -4.63 17.34 -3.96
C ASP A 170 -3.55 17.35 -2.87
N SER A 171 -2.72 18.40 -2.81
CA SER A 171 -1.69 18.56 -1.78
C SER A 171 -2.30 18.92 -0.42
N SER A 172 -2.01 18.12 0.61
CA SER A 172 -2.51 18.34 1.97
C SER A 172 -2.24 19.77 2.50
N ALA A 173 -1.01 20.26 2.36
CA ALA A 173 -0.65 21.60 2.81
C ALA A 173 -1.44 22.69 2.07
N ALA A 174 -1.65 22.52 0.76
CA ALA A 174 -2.43 23.46 -0.02
C ALA A 174 -3.93 23.37 0.25
N ILE A 175 -4.45 22.19 0.55
CA ILE A 175 -5.84 22.01 0.98
C ILE A 175 -6.07 22.79 2.28
N ILE A 176 -5.19 22.63 3.28
CA ILE A 176 -5.29 23.35 4.56
C ILE A 176 -5.22 24.87 4.34
N LYS A 177 -4.27 25.34 3.52
CA LYS A 177 -4.13 26.76 3.20
C LYS A 177 -5.32 27.31 2.42
N MET A 178 -5.88 26.55 1.47
CA MET A 178 -7.10 26.94 0.76
C MET A 178 -8.33 26.93 1.67
N MET A 179 -8.44 25.99 2.62
CA MET A 179 -9.49 25.99 3.64
C MET A 179 -9.47 27.27 4.47
N HIS A 180 -8.27 27.71 4.90
CA HIS A 180 -8.07 28.98 5.60
C HIS A 180 -8.46 30.19 4.74
N LEU A 181 -7.84 30.35 3.58
CA LEU A 181 -8.00 31.53 2.73
C LEU A 181 -9.43 31.70 2.22
N THR A 182 -10.13 30.60 1.93
CA THR A 182 -11.52 30.67 1.49
C THR A 182 -12.46 31.05 2.63
N LEU A 183 -12.32 30.43 3.81
CA LEU A 183 -13.16 30.71 4.98
C LEU A 183 -12.93 32.12 5.56
N ALA A 184 -11.69 32.62 5.56
CA ALA A 184 -11.36 33.95 6.07
C ALA A 184 -12.05 35.10 5.30
N THR A 185 -12.52 34.85 4.08
CA THR A 185 -13.31 35.83 3.30
C THR A 185 -14.80 35.83 3.64
N SER A 186 -15.26 34.92 4.50
CA SER A 186 -16.66 34.72 4.89
C SER A 186 -17.07 35.62 6.05
N SER A 187 -18.38 35.76 6.26
CA SER A 187 -18.95 36.14 7.55
C SER A 187 -19.35 34.89 8.37
N PRO A 188 -19.46 34.99 9.71
CA PRO A 188 -19.90 33.88 10.56
C PRO A 188 -21.25 33.28 10.13
N ALA A 189 -22.25 34.10 9.84
CA ALA A 189 -23.57 33.64 9.39
C ALA A 189 -23.51 32.94 8.02
N SER A 190 -22.82 33.54 7.05
CA SER A 190 -22.69 32.95 5.71
C SER A 190 -21.95 31.61 5.74
N SER A 191 -20.98 31.43 6.64
CA SER A 191 -20.23 30.17 6.77
C SER A 191 -21.09 28.97 7.19
N ILE A 192 -22.17 29.24 7.93
CA ILE A 192 -23.12 28.22 8.40
C ILE A 192 -24.17 27.95 7.32
N GLU A 193 -24.66 28.99 6.65
CA GLU A 193 -25.66 28.87 5.58
C GLU A 193 -25.09 28.21 4.32
N ASP A 194 -23.81 28.44 4.01
CA ASP A 194 -23.15 27.92 2.82
C ASP A 194 -23.08 26.38 2.80
N HIS A 195 -23.13 25.74 3.98
CA HIS A 195 -23.24 24.30 4.11
C HIS A 195 -24.51 23.69 3.47
N LEU A 196 -25.55 24.51 3.26
CA LEU A 196 -26.82 24.10 2.67
C LEU A 196 -26.86 24.31 1.14
N LYS A 197 -25.85 24.97 0.54
CA LYS A 197 -25.89 25.45 -0.86
C LYS A 197 -25.26 24.51 -1.88
N TYR A 198 -24.82 23.31 -1.49
CA TYR A 198 -24.17 22.36 -2.40
C TYR A 198 -25.00 22.03 -3.65
N GLY A 199 -26.32 21.98 -3.54
CA GLY A 199 -27.21 21.78 -4.69
C GLY A 199 -27.09 22.90 -5.73
N ASP A 200 -27.01 24.15 -5.28
CA ASP A 200 -26.89 25.32 -6.15
C ASP A 200 -25.57 25.30 -6.92
N TYR A 201 -24.47 25.00 -6.23
CA TYR A 201 -23.14 24.89 -6.85
C TYR A 201 -23.09 23.76 -7.90
N VAL A 202 -23.64 22.58 -7.59
CA VAL A 202 -23.67 21.45 -8.53
C VAL A 202 -24.52 21.79 -9.76
N ASN A 203 -25.68 22.40 -9.57
CA ASN A 203 -26.55 22.82 -10.67
C ASN A 203 -25.88 23.86 -11.56
N LYS A 204 -25.23 24.87 -10.95
CA LYS A 204 -24.53 25.93 -11.66
C LYS A 204 -23.36 25.41 -12.48
N MET A 205 -22.51 24.56 -11.89
CA MET A 205 -21.38 23.96 -12.62
C MET A 205 -21.84 23.06 -13.77
N SER A 206 -22.93 22.31 -13.56
CA SER A 206 -23.54 21.50 -14.61
C SER A 206 -24.01 22.38 -15.78
N ALA A 207 -24.63 23.53 -15.48
CA ALA A 207 -25.05 24.50 -16.49
C ALA A 207 -23.86 25.18 -17.21
N GLN A 208 -22.83 25.60 -16.48
CA GLN A 208 -21.63 26.23 -17.06
C GLN A 208 -20.85 25.29 -17.98
N THR A 209 -20.90 23.98 -17.75
CA THR A 209 -20.29 22.97 -18.65
C THR A 209 -21.05 22.88 -19.98
N LEU A 210 -22.37 23.09 -19.96
CA LEU A 210 -23.22 23.04 -21.16
C LEU A 210 -23.14 24.32 -22.00
N TYR A 211 -23.02 25.48 -21.35
CA TYR A 211 -22.86 26.77 -22.01
C TYR A 211 -21.39 27.16 -21.95
N GLN A 212 -20.63 26.90 -23.03
CA GLN A 212 -19.21 27.31 -23.17
C GLN A 212 -19.04 28.78 -22.75
N SER A 213 -18.65 28.96 -21.49
CA SER A 213 -18.55 30.28 -20.89
C SER A 213 -17.19 30.83 -21.28
N ASN A 214 -17.17 31.78 -22.22
CA ASN A 214 -15.95 32.50 -22.55
C ASN A 214 -15.48 33.26 -21.31
N SER A 215 -14.38 32.81 -20.71
CA SER A 215 -13.70 33.56 -19.64
C SER A 215 -13.15 34.86 -20.22
N MET A 216 -13.62 36.00 -19.70
CA MET A 216 -13.10 37.32 -20.02
C MET A 216 -11.75 37.50 -19.31
N GLN A 217 -10.67 37.04 -19.93
CA GLN A 217 -9.32 37.21 -19.39
C GLN A 217 -8.89 38.69 -19.58
N LYS A 218 -8.67 39.41 -18.46
CA LYS A 218 -8.31 40.84 -18.46
C LYS A 218 -6.89 41.12 -18.98
N SER A 219 -6.03 40.11 -19.10
CA SER A 219 -4.64 40.23 -19.55
C SER A 219 -4.20 39.00 -20.35
N ILE A 220 -3.21 39.17 -21.23
CA ILE A 220 -2.55 38.07 -21.94
C ILE A 220 -1.55 37.42 -20.96
N PRO A 221 -1.74 36.16 -20.54
CA PRO A 221 -0.83 35.50 -19.62
C PRO A 221 0.49 35.15 -20.29
N ASP A 222 1.61 35.26 -19.57
CA ASP A 222 2.95 34.94 -20.09
C ASP A 222 3.13 33.44 -20.43
N SER A 223 2.27 32.56 -19.90
CA SER A 223 2.25 31.13 -20.20
C SER A 223 0.87 30.50 -19.95
N SER A 224 0.64 29.31 -20.50
CA SER A 224 -0.57 28.52 -20.21
C SER A 224 -0.70 28.14 -18.73
N TYR A 225 0.42 28.02 -18.03
CA TYR A 225 0.44 27.77 -16.59
C TYR A 225 -0.05 29.00 -15.80
N GLU A 226 0.49 30.18 -16.10
CA GLU A 226 0.04 31.41 -15.43
C GLU A 226 -1.43 31.68 -15.74
N ALA A 227 -1.88 31.40 -16.98
CA ALA A 227 -3.28 31.44 -17.36
C ALA A 227 -4.15 30.53 -16.47
N GLY A 228 -3.73 29.27 -16.28
CA GLY A 228 -4.43 28.31 -15.44
C GLY A 228 -4.43 28.69 -13.96
N LEU A 229 -3.33 29.28 -13.47
CA LEU A 229 -3.24 29.76 -12.10
C LEU A 229 -4.17 30.95 -11.85
N GLU A 230 -4.22 31.93 -12.75
CA GLU A 230 -5.17 33.05 -12.66
C GLU A 230 -6.62 32.55 -12.67
N LEU A 231 -6.94 31.61 -13.57
CA LEU A 231 -8.26 30.98 -13.62
C LEU A 231 -8.60 30.25 -12.33
N ALA A 232 -7.64 29.55 -11.72
CA ALA A 232 -7.85 28.89 -10.44
C ALA A 232 -8.17 29.90 -9.34
N ILE A 233 -7.39 30.98 -9.21
CA ILE A 233 -7.64 32.03 -8.20
C ILE A 233 -9.00 32.71 -8.40
N GLN A 234 -9.37 32.97 -9.66
CA GLN A 234 -10.69 33.50 -9.98
C GLN A 234 -11.80 32.52 -9.58
N SER A 235 -11.64 31.25 -9.92
CA SER A 235 -12.62 30.19 -9.66
C SER A 235 -12.74 29.82 -8.17
N SER A 236 -11.72 30.08 -7.36
CA SER A 236 -11.80 29.90 -5.90
C SER A 236 -12.53 31.06 -5.19
N GLY A 237 -12.86 32.14 -5.91
CA GLY A 237 -13.57 33.30 -5.38
C GLY A 237 -12.74 34.17 -4.43
N ILE A 238 -11.41 34.01 -4.38
CA ILE A 238 -10.51 34.79 -3.47
C ILE A 238 -10.22 36.20 -4.04
N ALA A 239 -10.81 36.55 -5.19
CA ALA A 239 -10.46 37.70 -6.03
C ALA A 239 -10.58 39.12 -5.41
N ASN A 240 -11.09 39.27 -4.18
CA ASN A 240 -11.36 40.57 -3.56
C ASN A 240 -10.37 41.00 -2.47
N GLN A 241 -9.36 40.18 -2.12
CA GLN A 241 -8.33 40.52 -1.11
C GLN A 241 -6.92 40.28 -1.66
N GLU A 242 -6.13 41.35 -1.85
CA GLU A 242 -4.81 41.30 -2.50
C GLU A 242 -3.78 40.43 -1.75
N SER A 243 -3.80 40.45 -0.41
CA SER A 243 -2.98 39.58 0.43
C SER A 243 -3.35 38.10 0.29
N ALA A 244 -4.65 37.78 0.28
CA ALA A 244 -5.15 36.41 0.13
C ALA A 244 -4.88 35.85 -1.28
N ILE A 245 -4.99 36.68 -2.32
CA ILE A 245 -4.62 36.32 -3.70
C ILE A 245 -3.14 35.94 -3.78
N THR A 246 -2.27 36.78 -3.20
CA THR A 246 -0.82 36.54 -3.23
C THR A 246 -0.47 35.23 -2.51
N SER A 247 -1.05 35.03 -1.33
CA SER A 247 -0.85 33.82 -0.52
C SER A 247 -1.39 32.55 -1.20
N ALA A 248 -2.55 32.64 -1.86
CA ALA A 248 -3.13 31.54 -2.64
C ALA A 248 -2.29 31.23 -3.89
N LYS A 249 -1.80 32.25 -4.61
CA LYS A 249 -0.90 32.07 -5.77
C LYS A 249 0.41 31.41 -5.35
N GLU A 250 1.01 31.86 -4.26
CA GLU A 250 2.22 31.24 -3.72
C GLU A 250 1.97 29.79 -3.31
N CYS A 251 0.85 29.51 -2.62
CA CYS A 251 0.44 28.17 -2.25
C CYS A 251 0.26 27.23 -3.45
N LEU A 252 -0.47 27.67 -4.47
CA LEU A 252 -0.66 26.88 -5.69
C LEU A 252 0.64 26.79 -6.52
N LYS A 253 1.58 27.72 -6.37
CA LYS A 253 2.93 27.60 -6.93
C LYS A 253 3.78 26.59 -6.17
N THR A 254 3.61 26.43 -4.85
CA THR A 254 4.34 25.42 -4.06
C THR A 254 3.77 24.01 -4.23
N THR A 255 2.50 23.85 -4.64
CA THR A 255 1.98 22.52 -5.07
C THR A 255 2.59 22.04 -6.38
N ARG A 256 3.22 22.94 -7.16
CA ARG A 256 3.97 22.56 -8.34
C ARG A 256 5.07 21.58 -7.94
N ARG A 257 4.97 20.35 -8.44
CA ARG A 257 6.04 19.35 -8.26
C ARG A 257 7.36 19.91 -8.79
N MET A 258 8.32 20.09 -7.90
CA MET A 258 9.69 20.42 -8.23
C MET A 258 10.37 19.13 -8.73
N GLY A 259 10.36 18.91 -10.05
CA GLY A 259 11.00 17.75 -10.67
C GLY A 259 10.27 17.24 -11.92
N PRO A 260 10.78 16.16 -12.54
CA PRO A 260 10.13 15.54 -13.69
C PRO A 260 8.75 14.98 -13.31
N SER A 261 7.81 15.02 -14.25
CA SER A 261 6.48 14.45 -14.03
C SER A 261 6.55 12.94 -13.75
N PRO A 262 5.53 12.34 -13.10
CA PRO A 262 5.50 10.91 -12.87
C PRO A 262 5.72 10.07 -14.15
N THR A 263 5.16 10.53 -15.26
CA THR A 263 5.35 9.91 -16.57
C THR A 263 6.79 10.00 -17.04
N LEU A 264 7.45 11.15 -16.88
CA LEU A 264 8.87 11.32 -17.21
C LEU A 264 9.77 10.48 -16.30
N ASN A 265 9.47 10.40 -15.00
CA ASN A 265 10.17 9.52 -14.06
C ASN A 265 10.02 8.05 -14.47
N ALA A 266 8.82 7.60 -14.82
CA ALA A 266 8.60 6.24 -15.31
C ALA A 266 9.36 5.94 -16.61
N ALA A 267 9.47 6.92 -17.51
CA ALA A 267 10.28 6.79 -18.73
C ALA A 267 11.79 6.72 -18.41
N SER A 268 12.28 7.56 -17.50
CA SER A 268 13.66 7.53 -17.01
C SER A 268 13.99 6.21 -16.30
N LEU A 269 13.05 5.66 -15.52
CA LEU A 269 13.16 4.35 -14.91
C LEU A 269 13.22 3.23 -15.94
N ALA A 270 12.48 3.33 -17.05
CA ALA A 270 12.57 2.37 -18.14
C ALA A 270 13.98 2.37 -18.79
N LEU A 271 14.60 3.54 -18.95
CA LEU A 271 15.98 3.66 -19.40
C LEU A 271 16.96 3.09 -18.38
N SER A 272 16.75 3.39 -17.09
CA SER A 272 17.57 2.85 -16.00
C SER A 272 17.45 1.34 -15.89
N LEU A 273 16.26 0.79 -16.11
CA LEU A 273 16.00 -0.64 -16.15
C LEU A 273 16.86 -1.32 -17.23
N SER A 274 16.94 -0.74 -18.43
CA SER A 274 17.78 -1.27 -19.51
C SER A 274 19.27 -1.38 -19.13
N LYS A 275 19.75 -0.49 -18.26
CA LYS A 275 21.15 -0.51 -17.77
C LYS A 275 21.40 -1.58 -16.70
N VAL A 276 20.36 -2.02 -15.99
CA VAL A 276 20.48 -3.05 -14.94
C VAL A 276 20.11 -4.45 -15.41
N VAL A 277 19.36 -4.59 -16.51
CA VAL A 277 19.05 -5.89 -17.15
C VAL A 277 20.29 -6.76 -17.39
N PRO A 278 21.45 -6.23 -17.83
CA PRO A 278 22.67 -7.03 -17.98
C PRO A 278 23.16 -7.70 -16.68
N TYR A 279 22.89 -7.11 -15.51
CA TYR A 279 23.25 -7.74 -14.23
C TYR A 279 22.39 -8.97 -13.95
N ARG A 280 21.10 -8.92 -14.30
CA ARG A 280 20.18 -10.07 -14.22
C ARG A 280 20.61 -11.17 -15.19
N ALA A 281 20.90 -10.83 -16.44
CA ALA A 281 21.38 -11.79 -17.45
C ALA A 281 22.67 -12.50 -17.00
N GLN A 282 23.58 -11.80 -16.32
CA GLN A 282 24.78 -12.43 -15.74
C GLN A 282 24.46 -13.43 -14.63
N ILE A 283 23.40 -13.22 -13.85
CA ILE A 283 22.94 -14.20 -12.83
C ILE A 283 22.28 -15.40 -13.52
N GLU A 284 21.49 -15.18 -14.57
CA GLU A 284 20.92 -16.26 -15.39
C GLU A 284 22.04 -17.12 -16.02
N TRP A 285 23.09 -16.48 -16.55
CA TRP A 285 24.28 -17.20 -17.05
C TRP A 285 25.02 -17.96 -15.95
N TYR A 286 25.10 -17.41 -14.75
CA TYR A 286 25.66 -18.12 -13.61
C TYR A 286 24.83 -19.37 -13.28
N LYS A 287 23.50 -19.27 -13.30
CA LYS A 287 22.60 -20.41 -13.11
C LYS A 287 22.85 -21.50 -14.15
N THR A 288 22.81 -21.15 -15.43
CA THR A 288 23.08 -22.09 -16.52
C THR A 288 24.48 -22.70 -16.46
N TRP A 289 25.46 -21.94 -15.97
CA TRP A 289 26.82 -22.47 -15.78
C TRP A 289 26.86 -23.50 -14.65
N CYS A 290 26.21 -23.24 -13.51
CA CYS A 290 26.08 -24.19 -12.39
C CYS A 290 25.34 -25.47 -12.80
N GLU A 291 24.31 -25.37 -13.65
CA GLU A 291 23.59 -26.54 -14.18
C GLU A 291 24.45 -27.47 -15.04
N LYS A 292 25.51 -26.95 -15.63
CA LYS A 292 26.45 -27.71 -16.47
C LYS A 292 27.67 -28.22 -15.71
N GLN A 293 27.77 -27.96 -14.41
CA GLN A 293 28.88 -28.48 -13.61
C GLN A 293 28.63 -29.95 -13.23
N ASP A 294 29.72 -30.72 -13.17
CA ASP A 294 29.70 -32.13 -12.78
C ASP A 294 29.35 -32.33 -11.29
N ASP A 295 29.51 -31.27 -10.49
CA ASP A 295 29.21 -31.28 -9.07
C ASP A 295 27.70 -31.41 -8.76
N GLN A 296 26.82 -31.14 -9.74
CA GLN A 296 25.37 -31.26 -9.59
C GLN A 296 24.86 -30.58 -8.29
N MET A 297 25.39 -29.39 -7.97
CA MET A 297 24.97 -28.62 -6.79
C MET A 297 23.83 -27.64 -7.10
N GLY A 298 23.84 -27.04 -8.29
CA GLY A 298 22.90 -25.99 -8.65
C GLY A 298 23.30 -24.62 -8.09
N TYR A 299 22.70 -23.56 -8.63
CA TYR A 299 23.19 -22.19 -8.39
C TYR A 299 22.96 -21.69 -6.96
N TYR A 300 21.93 -22.17 -6.27
CA TYR A 300 21.64 -21.85 -4.87
C TYR A 300 22.78 -22.37 -3.98
N ASP A 301 23.06 -23.68 -4.03
CA ASP A 301 24.07 -24.33 -3.20
C ASP A 301 25.49 -23.90 -3.56
N SER A 302 25.80 -23.74 -4.85
CA SER A 302 27.08 -23.17 -5.30
C SER A 302 27.28 -21.74 -4.78
N PHE A 303 26.21 -20.95 -4.65
CA PHE A 303 26.30 -19.60 -4.11
C PHE A 303 26.40 -19.59 -2.57
N LYS A 304 25.67 -20.46 -1.88
CA LYS A 304 25.69 -20.58 -0.41
C LYS A 304 27.06 -21.04 0.12
N SER A 305 27.70 -21.97 -0.59
CA SER A 305 28.99 -22.56 -0.22
C SER A 305 30.21 -21.65 -0.46
N ARG A 306 30.02 -20.38 -0.81
CA ARG A 306 31.08 -19.41 -1.22
C ARG A 306 32.17 -19.11 -0.18
N ASN A 307 32.12 -19.71 1.01
CA ASN A 307 33.03 -19.43 2.11
C ASN A 307 34.38 -20.13 1.89
N SER A 308 35.36 -19.32 1.48
CA SER A 308 36.82 -19.48 1.64
C SER A 308 37.68 -19.77 0.39
N SER A 309 37.12 -20.14 -0.76
CA SER A 309 37.90 -20.27 -2.02
C SER A 309 37.13 -19.93 -3.30
N SER A 310 35.99 -19.24 -3.17
CA SER A 310 35.04 -19.05 -4.26
C SER A 310 35.58 -18.20 -5.42
N SER A 311 35.40 -18.74 -6.63
CA SER A 311 35.77 -18.12 -7.90
C SER A 311 35.34 -16.65 -7.98
N LYS A 312 36.14 -15.81 -8.66
CA LYS A 312 35.83 -14.40 -8.98
C LYS A 312 34.39 -14.20 -9.49
N ARG A 313 33.79 -15.25 -10.08
CA ARG A 313 32.42 -15.30 -10.57
C ARG A 313 31.36 -15.22 -9.45
N GLY A 314 31.51 -15.94 -8.35
CA GLY A 314 30.57 -15.89 -7.23
C GLY A 314 30.49 -14.50 -6.57
N MET A 315 31.64 -13.83 -6.42
CA MET A 315 31.68 -12.44 -5.94
C MET A 315 31.00 -11.48 -6.91
N LYS A 316 31.22 -11.66 -8.22
CA LYS A 316 30.54 -10.86 -9.25
C LYS A 316 29.02 -11.01 -9.19
N VAL A 317 28.53 -12.23 -9.02
CA VAL A 317 27.09 -12.52 -8.86
C VAL A 317 26.53 -11.82 -7.63
N ASN A 318 27.24 -11.85 -6.50
CA ASN A 318 26.80 -11.14 -5.28
C ASN A 318 26.74 -9.61 -5.49
N ILE A 319 27.73 -9.04 -6.19
CA ILE A 319 27.71 -7.60 -6.54
C ILE A 319 26.51 -7.29 -7.43
N ASN A 320 26.22 -8.13 -8.42
CA ASN A 320 25.07 -7.95 -9.31
C ASN A 320 23.74 -8.05 -8.54
N ARG A 321 23.61 -9.00 -7.61
CA ARG A 321 22.47 -9.13 -6.69
C ARG A 321 22.23 -7.83 -5.93
N CYS A 322 23.26 -7.27 -5.28
CA CYS A 322 23.14 -6.00 -4.54
C CYS A 322 22.76 -4.81 -5.44
N LYS A 323 23.30 -4.75 -6.67
CA LYS A 323 22.96 -3.69 -7.63
C LYS A 323 21.49 -3.76 -8.05
N LEU A 324 20.98 -4.96 -8.31
CA LEU A 324 19.57 -5.16 -8.64
C LEU A 324 18.67 -4.81 -7.45
N ALA A 325 19.03 -5.24 -6.25
CA ALA A 325 18.30 -4.88 -5.03
C ALA A 325 18.22 -3.36 -4.84
N ARG A 326 19.33 -2.63 -5.02
CA ARG A 326 19.36 -1.17 -4.94
C ARG A 326 18.45 -0.50 -5.97
N PHE A 327 18.43 -1.01 -7.21
CA PHE A 327 17.55 -0.49 -8.25
C PHE A 327 16.07 -0.64 -7.85
N TRP A 328 15.68 -1.85 -7.43
CA TRP A 328 14.30 -2.15 -7.07
C TRP A 328 13.83 -1.42 -5.81
N ASN A 329 14.69 -1.31 -4.79
CA ASN A 329 14.39 -0.50 -3.61
C ASN A 329 14.13 0.95 -4.00
N ASN A 330 14.95 1.55 -4.88
CA ASN A 330 14.70 2.91 -5.37
C ASN A 330 13.38 3.03 -6.13
N VAL A 331 13.01 2.04 -6.97
CA VAL A 331 11.71 2.04 -7.66
C VAL A 331 10.56 2.04 -6.65
N ILE A 332 10.65 1.23 -5.59
CA ILE A 332 9.65 1.17 -4.51
C ILE A 332 9.60 2.50 -3.76
N ASP A 333 10.74 3.08 -3.40
CA ASP A 333 10.79 4.35 -2.69
C ASP A 333 10.19 5.50 -3.54
N MET A 334 10.46 5.52 -4.85
CA MET A 334 9.85 6.47 -5.79
C MET A 334 8.33 6.27 -5.88
N LEU A 335 7.87 5.02 -5.88
CA LEU A 335 6.44 4.72 -5.87
C LEU A 335 5.80 5.27 -4.59
N GLU A 336 6.39 5.02 -3.43
CA GLU A 336 5.86 5.43 -2.13
C GLU A 336 5.90 6.93 -1.89
N ARG A 337 6.84 7.66 -2.51
CA ARG A 337 6.83 9.13 -2.53
C ARG A 337 5.83 9.71 -3.53
N GLY A 338 5.10 8.87 -4.27
CA GLY A 338 4.15 9.29 -5.29
C GLY A 338 4.79 9.94 -6.52
N GLU A 339 6.07 9.66 -6.78
CA GLU A 339 6.84 10.17 -7.92
C GLU A 339 6.59 9.38 -9.22
N LEU A 340 5.77 8.33 -9.16
CA LEU A 340 5.42 7.45 -10.28
C LEU A 340 3.92 7.47 -10.56
N PRO A 341 3.49 7.07 -11.78
CA PRO A 341 2.08 7.01 -12.14
C PRO A 341 1.27 6.12 -11.18
N HIS A 342 -0.01 6.46 -11.01
CA HIS A 342 -0.91 5.76 -10.08
C HIS A 342 -1.07 4.27 -10.40
N ASP A 343 -1.02 3.91 -11.68
CA ASP A 343 -1.18 2.55 -12.20
C ASP A 343 0.16 1.82 -12.38
N PHE A 344 1.29 2.38 -11.92
CA PHE A 344 2.63 1.87 -12.24
C PHE A 344 2.84 0.40 -11.84
N ASP A 345 2.36 0.04 -10.66
CA ASP A 345 2.39 -1.31 -10.07
C ASP A 345 1.45 -2.31 -10.75
N LYS A 346 0.52 -1.84 -11.58
CA LYS A 346 -0.40 -2.66 -12.39
C LYS A 346 0.06 -2.82 -13.84
N ARG A 347 1.11 -2.11 -14.25
CA ARG A 347 1.62 -2.20 -15.62
C ARG A 347 2.40 -3.50 -15.78
N ALA A 348 1.92 -4.36 -16.68
CA ALA A 348 2.54 -5.64 -17.07
C ALA A 348 4.07 -5.61 -17.11
N LYS A 349 4.69 -4.59 -17.73
CA LYS A 349 6.15 -4.45 -17.80
C LYS A 349 6.81 -4.53 -16.42
N TRP A 350 6.31 -3.80 -15.43
CA TRP A 350 6.90 -3.72 -14.09
C TRP A 350 6.58 -4.96 -13.28
N VAL A 351 5.34 -5.44 -13.36
CA VAL A 351 4.89 -6.69 -12.70
C VAL A 351 5.71 -7.89 -13.16
N TYR A 352 5.81 -8.13 -14.47
CA TYR A 352 6.59 -9.26 -14.99
C TYR A 352 8.08 -9.12 -14.65
N THR A 353 8.66 -7.93 -14.82
CA THR A 353 10.10 -7.75 -14.59
C THR A 353 10.46 -7.93 -13.12
N SER A 354 9.65 -7.41 -12.18
CA SER A 354 9.87 -7.58 -10.75
C SER A 354 9.65 -9.03 -10.30
N HIS A 355 8.63 -9.71 -10.86
CA HIS A 355 8.37 -11.12 -10.59
C HIS A 355 9.53 -12.01 -11.05
N PHE A 356 10.01 -11.85 -12.29
CA PHE A 356 11.17 -12.62 -12.76
C PHE A 356 12.45 -12.30 -11.99
N TYR A 357 12.65 -11.04 -11.58
CA TYR A 357 13.75 -10.68 -10.68
C TYR A 357 13.64 -11.44 -9.36
N LYS A 358 12.44 -11.47 -8.75
CA LYS A 358 12.18 -12.19 -7.49
C LYS A 358 12.51 -13.67 -7.62
N LEU A 359 11.95 -14.36 -8.62
CA LEU A 359 12.18 -15.80 -8.81
C LEU A 359 13.66 -16.16 -9.00
N LEU A 360 14.44 -15.29 -9.64
CA LEU A 360 15.86 -15.53 -9.88
C LEU A 360 16.74 -15.20 -8.66
N VAL A 361 16.46 -14.06 -8.00
CA VAL A 361 17.39 -13.41 -7.07
C VAL A 361 17.06 -13.67 -5.60
N GLU A 362 15.78 -13.84 -5.24
CA GLU A 362 15.40 -14.15 -3.85
C GLU A 362 16.05 -15.44 -3.34
N PRO A 363 16.19 -16.53 -4.12
CA PRO A 363 17.00 -17.69 -3.72
C PRO A 363 18.45 -17.35 -3.33
N LEU A 364 19.07 -16.36 -3.98
CA LEU A 364 20.44 -15.94 -3.64
C LEU A 364 20.49 -15.08 -2.38
N ASP A 365 19.45 -14.29 -2.10
CA ASP A 365 19.30 -13.59 -0.82
C ASP A 365 19.12 -14.59 0.33
N ILE A 366 18.31 -15.64 0.11
CA ILE A 366 18.15 -16.76 1.04
C ILE A 366 19.49 -17.48 1.26
N ALA A 367 20.21 -17.82 0.18
CA ALA A 367 21.52 -18.47 0.25
C ALA A 367 22.52 -17.64 1.07
N GLU A 368 22.56 -16.32 0.86
CA GLU A 368 23.39 -15.40 1.63
C GLU A 368 22.98 -15.36 3.11
N TYR A 369 21.68 -15.32 3.40
CA TYR A 369 21.13 -15.28 4.76
C TYR A 369 21.51 -16.54 5.58
N TYR A 370 21.26 -17.72 5.02
CA TYR A 370 21.58 -18.99 5.67
C TYR A 370 23.08 -19.29 5.63
N GLY A 371 23.78 -18.95 4.55
CA GLY A 371 25.23 -19.14 4.41
C GLY A 371 26.05 -18.31 5.41
N LYS A 372 25.53 -17.17 5.87
CA LYS A 372 26.10 -16.37 6.96
C LYS A 372 25.63 -16.77 8.36
N GLY A 373 24.73 -17.75 8.47
CA GLY A 373 24.19 -18.18 9.76
C GLY A 373 23.23 -17.17 10.41
N MET A 374 22.64 -16.24 9.65
CA MET A 374 21.75 -15.20 10.19
C MET A 374 20.50 -15.78 10.86
N HIS A 375 20.06 -16.97 10.42
CA HIS A 375 18.93 -17.69 11.02
C HIS A 375 19.15 -18.01 12.51
N ARG A 376 20.41 -18.17 12.94
CA ARG A 376 20.75 -18.48 14.35
C ARG A 376 20.63 -17.28 15.28
N THR A 377 20.73 -16.07 14.74
CA THR A 377 20.70 -14.83 15.54
C THR A 377 19.37 -14.08 15.39
N LYS A 378 18.80 -14.06 14.19
CA LYS A 378 17.57 -13.33 13.88
C LYS A 378 16.33 -14.22 13.75
N GLY A 379 16.48 -15.53 13.63
CA GLY A 379 15.40 -16.46 13.30
C GLY A 379 15.27 -16.73 11.80
N HIS A 380 14.38 -17.62 11.39
CA HIS A 380 14.28 -18.07 9.99
C HIS A 380 13.89 -16.97 9.00
N TYR A 381 14.27 -17.16 7.73
CA TYR A 381 14.21 -16.13 6.70
C TYR A 381 12.80 -15.60 6.45
N ILE A 382 11.79 -16.47 6.32
CA ILE A 382 10.44 -16.06 5.92
C ILE A 382 9.87 -15.02 6.89
N GLN A 383 10.11 -15.18 8.19
CA GLN A 383 9.57 -14.30 9.23
C GLN A 383 10.51 -13.13 9.58
N HIS A 384 11.82 -13.31 9.50
CA HIS A 384 12.79 -12.37 10.09
C HIS A 384 13.90 -11.88 9.14
N GLY A 385 14.00 -12.47 7.95
CA GLY A 385 15.05 -12.16 6.97
C GLY A 385 14.53 -11.68 5.63
N ARG A 386 13.23 -11.87 5.34
CA ARG A 386 12.63 -11.55 4.05
C ARG A 386 12.59 -10.04 3.86
N GLU A 387 13.04 -9.62 2.69
CA GLU A 387 13.15 -8.21 2.37
C GLU A 387 11.84 -7.69 1.79
N ARG A 388 11.39 -6.53 2.29
CA ARG A 388 10.11 -5.88 1.94
C ARG A 388 9.80 -5.84 0.43
N ARG A 389 10.82 -5.67 -0.41
CA ARG A 389 10.65 -5.66 -1.87
C ARG A 389 9.95 -6.91 -2.41
N TYR A 390 10.21 -8.07 -1.83
CA TYR A 390 9.63 -9.33 -2.30
C TYR A 390 8.16 -9.46 -1.92
N GLU A 391 7.77 -8.98 -0.74
CA GLU A 391 6.37 -8.89 -0.31
C GLU A 391 5.56 -7.94 -1.20
N ILE A 392 6.16 -6.80 -1.59
CA ILE A 392 5.54 -5.87 -2.55
C ILE A 392 5.36 -6.53 -3.91
N PHE A 393 6.35 -7.29 -4.39
CA PHE A 393 6.24 -7.99 -5.67
C PHE A 393 5.26 -9.16 -5.65
N ASP A 394 5.08 -9.84 -4.52
CA ASP A 394 4.01 -10.82 -4.33
C ASP A 394 2.64 -10.17 -4.51
N ARG A 395 2.45 -8.97 -3.94
CA ARG A 395 1.22 -8.19 -4.10
C ARG A 395 0.96 -7.82 -5.56
N TRP A 396 1.96 -7.23 -6.24
CA TRP A 396 1.85 -6.85 -7.65
C TRP A 396 1.52 -8.04 -8.55
N TRP A 397 2.14 -9.19 -8.29
CA TRP A 397 1.90 -10.41 -9.05
C TRP A 397 0.48 -10.97 -8.82
N LYS A 398 0.04 -11.02 -7.56
CA LYS A 398 -1.30 -11.51 -7.19
C LYS A 398 -2.38 -10.67 -7.87
N ASP A 399 -2.28 -9.34 -7.79
CA ASP A 399 -3.27 -8.43 -8.37
C ASP A 399 -3.39 -8.58 -9.90
N GLU A 400 -2.27 -8.80 -10.61
CA GLU A 400 -2.27 -9.05 -12.05
C GLU A 400 -2.89 -10.40 -12.43
N THR A 401 -2.56 -11.47 -11.70
CA THR A 401 -3.11 -12.82 -11.99
C THR A 401 -4.63 -12.86 -11.86
N VAL A 402 -5.19 -12.14 -10.89
CA VAL A 402 -6.64 -12.06 -10.71
C VAL A 402 -7.28 -11.15 -11.76
N THR A 403 -6.68 -9.99 -12.06
CA THR A 403 -7.18 -9.07 -13.09
C THR A 403 -7.22 -9.72 -14.48
N THR A 404 -6.24 -10.57 -14.79
CA THR A 404 -6.16 -11.24 -16.09
C THR A 404 -6.94 -12.55 -16.17
N GLY A 405 -7.52 -13.03 -15.05
CA GLY A 405 -8.22 -14.32 -14.99
C GLY A 405 -7.35 -15.51 -15.37
N LYS A 406 -6.01 -15.34 -15.33
CA LYS A 406 -5.04 -16.36 -15.68
C LYS A 406 -4.73 -17.22 -14.45
N GLU A 407 -5.74 -17.93 -13.95
CA GLU A 407 -5.45 -19.18 -13.25
C GLU A 407 -4.95 -20.17 -14.30
N GLU A 408 -3.64 -20.15 -14.56
CA GLU A 408 -2.98 -21.11 -15.43
C GLU A 408 -2.92 -22.48 -14.73
N ASN A 409 -4.08 -23.13 -14.57
CA ASN A 409 -4.17 -24.58 -14.39
C ASN A 409 -3.84 -25.28 -15.73
N LYS A 410 -2.65 -25.03 -16.25
CA LYS A 410 -2.07 -25.80 -17.34
C LYS A 410 -0.92 -26.61 -16.73
N GLU A 411 -1.17 -27.90 -16.55
CA GLU A 411 -0.13 -28.85 -16.20
C GLU A 411 1.11 -28.63 -17.07
N ARG A 412 2.25 -28.35 -16.42
CA ARG A 412 3.48 -28.06 -17.13
C ARG A 412 4.02 -29.33 -17.78
N SER A 413 4.41 -29.23 -19.05
CA SER A 413 5.07 -30.34 -19.74
C SER A 413 6.52 -30.52 -19.30
N LYS A 414 7.20 -29.44 -18.90
CA LYS A 414 8.61 -29.41 -18.47
C LYS A 414 8.78 -28.66 -17.16
N PHE A 415 9.85 -28.97 -16.44
CA PHE A 415 10.28 -28.21 -15.26
C PHE A 415 10.45 -26.71 -15.56
N ALA A 416 10.19 -25.90 -14.54
CA ALA A 416 10.35 -24.47 -14.62
C ALA A 416 11.79 -24.08 -14.91
N SER A 417 12.00 -22.99 -15.63
CA SER A 417 13.34 -22.40 -15.72
C SER A 417 13.81 -21.82 -14.37
N LEU A 418 12.86 -21.36 -13.55
CA LEU A 418 13.03 -20.85 -12.19
C LEU A 418 11.90 -21.38 -11.32
N THR A 419 12.19 -21.79 -10.09
CA THR A 419 11.16 -22.28 -9.15
C THR A 419 10.09 -21.21 -8.93
N GLN A 420 8.80 -21.57 -9.06
CA GLN A 420 7.69 -20.61 -9.00
C GLN A 420 7.44 -20.06 -7.58
N ASP A 421 7.74 -20.85 -6.53
CA ASP A 421 7.87 -20.32 -5.17
C ASP A 421 9.31 -19.84 -4.94
N SER A 422 9.51 -18.53 -4.92
CA SER A 422 10.81 -17.91 -4.68
C SER A 422 11.35 -18.12 -3.25
N CYS A 423 10.48 -18.47 -2.29
CA CYS A 423 10.82 -18.82 -0.92
C CYS A 423 11.08 -20.33 -0.72
N PHE A 424 10.99 -21.15 -1.77
CA PHE A 424 11.20 -22.60 -1.69
C PHE A 424 12.46 -22.98 -0.89
N TRP A 425 13.59 -22.36 -1.20
CA TRP A 425 14.85 -22.64 -0.51
C TRP A 425 14.85 -22.25 0.97
N ALA A 426 14.09 -21.23 1.38
CA ALA A 426 13.97 -20.89 2.81
C ALA A 426 13.22 -21.99 3.57
N ARG A 427 12.19 -22.58 2.93
CA ARG A 427 11.43 -23.71 3.48
C ARG A 427 12.30 -24.98 3.57
N VAL A 428 13.16 -25.23 2.57
CA VAL A 428 14.15 -26.33 2.61
C VAL A 428 15.07 -26.17 3.81
N GLU A 429 15.60 -24.97 4.06
CA GLU A 429 16.49 -24.73 5.20
C GLU A 429 15.78 -24.89 6.55
N GLU A 430 14.53 -24.42 6.68
CA GLU A 430 13.70 -24.69 7.87
C GLU A 430 13.48 -26.19 8.08
N ALA A 431 13.16 -26.94 7.01
CA ALA A 431 12.94 -28.37 7.09
C ALA A 431 14.22 -29.15 7.46
N ARG A 432 15.40 -28.67 7.05
CA ARG A 432 16.69 -29.23 7.48
C ARG A 432 16.96 -28.98 8.96
N ASP A 433 16.65 -27.79 9.46
CA ASP A 433 16.76 -27.50 10.89
C ASP A 433 15.79 -28.36 11.70
N TRP A 434 14.55 -28.58 11.23
CA TRP A 434 13.63 -29.51 11.88
C TRP A 434 14.17 -30.94 11.93
N LEU A 435 14.75 -31.46 10.84
CA LEU A 435 15.39 -32.78 10.84
C LEU A 435 16.52 -32.88 11.86
N ASN A 436 17.36 -31.84 11.95
CA ASN A 436 18.43 -31.79 12.94
C ASN A 436 17.87 -31.74 14.37
N CYS A 437 16.80 -30.98 14.62
CA CYS A 437 16.13 -30.97 15.91
C CYS A 437 15.58 -32.35 16.29
N VAL A 438 14.95 -33.08 15.36
CA VAL A 438 14.41 -34.43 15.61
C VAL A 438 15.51 -35.41 16.04
N ARG A 439 16.75 -35.26 15.55
CA ARG A 439 17.88 -36.11 15.96
C ARG A 439 18.30 -35.88 17.43
N SER A 440 18.02 -34.70 17.99
CA SER A 440 18.44 -34.31 19.34
C SER A 440 17.31 -34.19 20.37
N GLU A 441 16.05 -34.06 19.92
CA GLU A 441 14.88 -33.83 20.76
C GLU A 441 14.43 -35.11 21.49
N ARG A 442 14.11 -35.00 22.77
CA ARG A 442 13.67 -36.12 23.63
C ARG A 442 12.20 -36.03 24.03
N ASP A 443 11.61 -34.83 23.94
CA ASP A 443 10.20 -34.61 24.25
C ASP A 443 9.30 -35.17 23.14
N THR A 444 8.42 -36.10 23.51
CA THR A 444 7.52 -36.80 22.58
C THR A 444 6.50 -35.87 21.93
N ASN A 445 6.01 -34.85 22.64
CA ASN A 445 5.03 -33.90 22.11
C ASN A 445 5.66 -32.95 21.10
N LYS A 446 6.88 -32.46 21.38
CA LYS A 446 7.64 -31.63 20.44
C LYS A 446 8.06 -32.43 19.21
N LEU A 447 8.44 -33.69 19.40
CA LEU A 447 8.79 -34.58 18.31
C LEU A 447 7.61 -34.84 17.38
N ALA A 448 6.40 -35.04 17.91
CA ALA A 448 5.17 -35.15 17.10
C ALA A 448 4.91 -33.89 16.26
N LEU A 449 5.05 -32.69 16.86
CA LEU A 449 4.89 -31.42 16.15
C LEU A 449 5.95 -31.22 15.04
N LEU A 450 7.20 -31.62 15.28
CA LEU A 450 8.26 -31.53 14.28
C LEU A 450 8.00 -32.47 13.11
N TRP A 451 7.53 -33.69 13.37
CA TRP A 451 7.15 -34.62 12.30
C TRP A 451 6.00 -34.09 11.45
N ASP A 452 4.97 -33.51 12.06
CA ASP A 452 3.87 -32.89 11.32
C ASP A 452 4.37 -31.78 10.37
N LYS A 453 5.26 -30.90 10.85
CA LYS A 453 5.90 -29.88 10.01
C LYS A 453 6.70 -30.46 8.85
N ILE A 454 7.47 -31.52 9.11
CA ILE A 454 8.28 -32.22 8.10
C ILE A 454 7.37 -32.87 7.04
N GLU A 455 6.31 -33.56 7.45
CA GLU A 455 5.36 -34.20 6.54
C GLU A 455 4.59 -33.17 5.71
N ASN A 456 4.21 -32.04 6.30
CA ASN A 456 3.56 -30.94 5.58
C ASN A 456 4.50 -30.32 4.53
N PHE A 457 5.78 -30.13 4.86
CA PHE A 457 6.77 -29.67 3.88
C PHE A 457 7.05 -30.73 2.80
N GLU A 458 7.12 -32.02 3.15
CA GLU A 458 7.30 -33.11 2.19
C GLU A 458 6.18 -33.14 1.15
N LYS A 459 4.91 -33.08 1.59
CA LYS A 459 3.74 -32.99 0.70
C LYS A 459 3.82 -31.76 -0.20
N TYR A 460 4.03 -30.58 0.39
CA TYR A 460 4.21 -29.34 -0.36
C TYR A 460 5.29 -29.44 -1.45
N ALA A 461 6.45 -30.04 -1.13
CA ALA A 461 7.54 -30.17 -2.09
C ALA A 461 7.20 -31.17 -3.20
N ILE A 462 6.55 -32.29 -2.87
CA ILE A 462 6.08 -33.28 -3.85
C ILE A 462 5.09 -32.63 -4.81
N ASP A 463 4.07 -31.93 -4.31
CA ASP A 463 3.07 -31.25 -5.14
C ASP A 463 3.73 -30.27 -6.13
N LEU A 464 4.70 -29.48 -5.65
CA LEU A 464 5.45 -28.52 -6.48
C LEU A 464 6.30 -29.20 -7.58
N ILE A 465 6.83 -30.39 -7.28
CA ILE A 465 7.63 -31.20 -8.22
C ILE A 465 6.73 -31.88 -9.25
N GLU A 466 5.61 -32.48 -8.83
CA GLU A 466 4.64 -33.13 -9.71
C GLU A 466 4.03 -32.13 -10.69
N ASN A 467 3.73 -30.91 -10.24
CA ASN A 467 3.28 -29.80 -11.07
C ASN A 467 4.40 -29.19 -11.94
N LYS A 468 5.65 -29.68 -11.79
CA LYS A 468 6.87 -29.20 -12.49
C LYS A 468 7.08 -27.68 -12.34
N GLU A 469 6.72 -27.14 -11.18
CA GLU A 469 6.88 -25.74 -10.82
C GLU A 469 8.27 -25.43 -10.25
N VAL A 470 9.02 -26.45 -9.87
CA VAL A 470 10.43 -26.33 -9.48
C VAL A 470 11.35 -26.24 -10.70
N SER A 471 12.50 -25.60 -10.49
CA SER A 471 13.62 -25.68 -11.42
C SER A 471 14.35 -27.02 -11.28
N SER A 472 14.93 -27.51 -12.38
CA SER A 472 15.58 -28.84 -12.43
C SER A 472 16.77 -28.97 -11.48
N ASP A 473 17.40 -27.86 -11.11
CA ASP A 473 18.52 -27.81 -10.16
C ASP A 473 18.11 -28.18 -8.72
N VAL A 474 16.83 -28.05 -8.36
CA VAL A 474 16.30 -28.56 -7.09
C VAL A 474 16.50 -30.07 -6.96
N LEU A 475 16.41 -30.79 -8.09
CA LEU A 475 16.50 -32.25 -8.13
C LEU A 475 17.92 -32.78 -8.37
N PHE A 476 18.93 -31.89 -8.42
CA PHE A 476 20.30 -32.35 -8.58
C PHE A 476 20.78 -33.12 -7.35
N LYS A 477 21.67 -34.08 -7.57
CA LYS A 477 22.11 -35.04 -6.54
C LYS A 477 22.67 -34.35 -5.29
N ASN A 478 23.45 -33.29 -5.45
CA ASN A 478 24.10 -32.58 -4.35
C ASN A 478 23.39 -31.27 -3.98
N SER A 479 22.13 -31.11 -4.41
CA SER A 479 21.32 -29.98 -3.97
C SER A 479 20.94 -30.13 -2.49
N SER A 480 20.74 -29.02 -1.79
CA SER A 480 20.30 -29.06 -0.39
C SER A 480 18.95 -29.76 -0.20
N TYR A 481 18.08 -29.76 -1.22
CA TYR A 481 16.81 -30.47 -1.18
C TYR A 481 17.00 -31.98 -1.31
N SER A 482 17.81 -32.45 -2.28
CA SER A 482 18.08 -33.88 -2.45
C SER A 482 18.75 -34.48 -1.23
N ILE A 483 19.72 -33.76 -0.63
CA ILE A 483 20.35 -34.17 0.63
C ILE A 483 19.31 -34.28 1.75
N TRP A 484 18.39 -33.31 1.86
CA TRP A 484 17.30 -33.38 2.84
C TRP A 484 16.38 -34.59 2.63
N VAL A 485 16.06 -34.95 1.38
CA VAL A 485 15.26 -36.14 1.06
C VAL A 485 15.99 -37.43 1.49
N GLU A 486 17.30 -37.51 1.25
CA GLU A 486 18.12 -38.65 1.69
C GLU A 486 18.17 -38.75 3.22
N ASP A 487 18.44 -37.64 3.90
CA ASP A 487 18.44 -37.54 5.38
C ASP A 487 17.08 -37.97 5.96
N LEU A 488 15.98 -37.50 5.38
CA LEU A 488 14.62 -37.86 5.80
C LEU A 488 14.36 -39.36 5.63
N ARG A 489 14.78 -39.94 4.50
CA ARG A 489 14.64 -41.38 4.21
C ARG A 489 15.38 -42.21 5.25
N GLU A 490 16.63 -41.84 5.57
CA GLU A 490 17.42 -42.52 6.61
C GLU A 490 16.76 -42.42 7.98
N LEU A 491 16.27 -41.23 8.35
CA LEU A 491 15.59 -41.00 9.63
C LEU A 491 14.29 -41.82 9.74
N LYS A 492 13.48 -41.88 8.68
CA LYS A 492 12.25 -42.70 8.62
C LYS A 492 12.57 -44.20 8.77
N GLN A 493 13.65 -44.69 8.14
CA GLN A 493 14.10 -46.08 8.29
C GLN A 493 14.57 -46.40 9.71
N LEU A 494 15.30 -45.48 10.35
CA LEU A 494 15.71 -45.63 11.76
C LEU A 494 14.49 -45.69 12.69
N LYS A 495 13.52 -44.79 12.51
CA LYS A 495 12.25 -44.79 13.27
C LYS A 495 11.49 -46.11 13.11
N ALA A 496 11.39 -46.63 11.89
CA ALA A 496 10.73 -47.90 11.61
C ALA A 496 11.46 -49.12 12.25
N LYS A 497 12.79 -49.08 12.33
CA LYS A 497 13.59 -50.11 13.03
C LYS A 497 13.41 -50.05 14.54
N VAL A 498 13.36 -48.85 15.13
CA VAL A 498 13.11 -48.65 16.56
C VAL A 498 11.71 -49.12 16.96
N GLN A 499 10.68 -48.86 16.14
CA GLN A 499 9.32 -49.37 16.38
C GLN A 499 9.19 -50.91 16.26
N ARG A 500 10.12 -51.59 15.57
CA ARG A 500 10.14 -53.06 15.42
C ARG A 500 10.83 -53.80 16.58
N PHE A 501 11.51 -53.09 17.49
CA PHE A 501 12.03 -53.67 18.73
C PHE A 501 11.14 -53.22 19.90
N PRO A 502 10.03 -53.93 20.21
CA PRO A 502 9.41 -53.74 21.51
C PRO A 502 10.41 -54.17 22.57
N HIS A 503 10.56 -53.37 23.62
CA HIS A 503 11.47 -53.61 24.72
C HIS A 503 11.33 -55.04 25.27
N GLN A 504 12.25 -55.94 24.91
CA GLN A 504 12.56 -57.10 25.74
C GLN A 504 13.39 -56.60 26.92
N PHE A 505 12.73 -55.93 27.87
CA PHE A 505 13.24 -55.91 29.24
C PHE A 505 12.95 -57.29 29.82
N THR A 506 14.00 -58.10 29.95
CA THR A 506 14.03 -59.24 30.86
C THR A 506 13.63 -58.74 32.25
N GLY A 507 12.42 -59.07 32.68
CA GLY A 507 12.00 -58.88 34.06
C GLY A 507 12.87 -59.76 34.96
N PHE A 508 13.69 -59.14 35.80
CA PHE A 508 14.18 -59.80 37.00
C PHE A 508 12.98 -59.87 37.96
N LEU A 509 12.49 -61.09 38.16
CA LEU A 509 11.51 -61.46 39.18
C LEU A 509 12.25 -61.59 40.51
N ASP A 510 11.72 -60.91 41.53
CA ASP A 510 12.02 -61.14 42.94
C ASP A 510 11.80 -62.62 43.32
N GLY A 511 12.70 -63.13 44.17
CA GLY A 511 12.62 -64.45 44.78
C GLY A 511 13.40 -64.46 46.10
N GLU A 512 12.64 -64.45 47.18
CA GLU A 512 12.96 -64.15 48.57
C GLU A 512 13.57 -65.35 49.37
N VAL A 513 14.05 -65.07 50.60
CA VAL A 513 14.15 -65.95 51.82
C VAL A 513 15.44 -66.80 51.98
N VAL A 514 16.19 -66.96 53.11
CA VAL A 514 16.24 -66.61 54.57
C VAL A 514 17.55 -67.28 55.14
N PRO A 515 18.03 -67.11 56.40
CA PRO A 515 17.44 -66.51 57.61
C PRO A 515 18.09 -65.24 58.15
#